data_AF-A0A954LGE4-F1
#
_entry.id   AF-A0A954LGE4-F1
#
_cell.length_a   1.000
_cell.length_b   1.000
_cell.length_c   1.000
_cell.angle_alpha   90.00
_cell.angle_beta   90.00
_cell.angle_gamma   90.00
#
_symmetry.space_group_name_H-M   'P 1'
#
loop_
_entity.id
_entity.type
_entity.pdbx_description
1 polymer ?
#
loop_
_entity_poly.entity_id
_entity_poly.type
_entity_poly.pdbx_seq_one_letter_code
_entity_poly.pdbx_strand_id
1 'polypeptide(L)'
;DFHEYQAPVDPIYHQNDDDPTWNQHVFRPDGTRRVLRHQANLDCTFLTATGCVLPLEVRPLICRLHPWAYTADGVQDRPAGGCPVQLLPPGTELLRALDMNRLDAERWHAQLYAEILESESSATAETSATCVSA
;
A
#
# COMPACT_ATOMS: atom_id res chain seq x y z
N ASP A 1 14.59 7.27 -9.64
CA ASP A 1 13.86 6.23 -8.90
C ASP A 1 12.83 6.91 -8.00
N PHE A 2 11.57 6.47 -8.00
CA PHE A 2 10.45 7.11 -7.28
C PHE A 2 10.12 6.45 -5.94
N HIS A 3 10.83 5.37 -5.60
CA HIS A 3 10.70 4.67 -4.34
C HIS A 3 12.06 4.52 -3.65
N GLU A 4 12.02 4.15 -2.38
CA GLU A 4 13.18 3.77 -1.57
C GLU A 4 12.79 2.71 -0.54
N TYR A 5 13.78 2.10 0.10
CA TYR A 5 13.57 1.16 1.18
C TYR A 5 13.79 1.85 2.52
N GLN A 6 12.77 1.80 3.37
CA GLN A 6 12.79 2.46 4.67
C GLN A 6 12.15 1.57 5.73
N ALA A 7 12.69 1.58 6.94
CA ALA A 7 12.00 1.03 8.11
C ALA A 7 10.75 1.88 8.42
N PRO A 8 9.61 1.26 8.77
CA PRO A 8 8.43 2.01 9.15
C PRO A 8 8.70 2.84 10.41
N VAL A 9 8.30 4.11 10.38
CA VAL A 9 8.42 5.02 11.53
C VAL A 9 7.20 4.90 12.45
N ASP A 10 6.03 4.62 11.86
CA ASP A 10 4.78 4.45 12.61
C ASP A 10 4.73 3.05 13.26
N PRO A 11 4.59 2.96 14.59
CA PRO A 11 4.49 1.69 15.31
C PRO A 11 3.35 0.78 14.84
N ILE A 12 2.31 1.32 14.20
CA ILE A 12 1.18 0.51 13.69
C ILE A 12 1.65 -0.59 12.75
N TYR A 13 2.71 -0.34 11.98
CA TYR A 13 3.28 -1.33 11.05
C TYR A 13 4.01 -2.48 11.73
N HIS A 14 4.22 -2.41 13.04
CA HIS A 14 4.79 -3.50 13.84
C HIS A 14 3.72 -4.29 14.62
N GLN A 15 2.45 -3.88 14.53
CA GLN A 15 1.34 -4.43 15.32
C GLN A 15 0.35 -5.26 14.49
N ASN A 16 0.64 -5.51 13.21
CA ASN A 16 -0.28 -6.15 12.25
C ASN A 16 -0.34 -7.69 12.39
N ASP A 17 -0.65 -8.20 13.58
CA ASP A 17 -0.89 -9.65 13.77
C ASP A 17 -2.09 -10.16 12.93
N ASP A 18 -2.90 -9.25 12.39
CA ASP A 18 -4.08 -9.48 11.56
C ASP A 18 -3.78 -9.64 10.06
N ASP A 19 -2.53 -9.45 9.63
CA ASP A 19 -2.10 -9.72 8.25
C ASP A 19 -0.70 -10.34 8.16
N PRO A 20 -0.57 -11.65 8.44
CA PRO A 20 0.71 -12.34 8.36
C PRO A 20 1.31 -12.34 6.95
N THR A 21 0.48 -12.38 5.90
CA THR A 21 0.93 -12.33 4.50
C THR A 21 1.61 -11.00 4.20
N TRP A 22 1.04 -9.88 4.63
CA TRP A 22 1.70 -8.59 4.47
C TRP A 22 3.05 -8.56 5.18
N ASN A 23 3.10 -8.98 6.44
CA ASN A 23 4.32 -8.90 7.25
C ASN A 23 5.45 -9.76 6.69
N GLN A 24 5.12 -10.97 6.22
CA GLN A 24 6.11 -11.91 5.70
C GLN A 24 6.65 -11.49 4.32
N HIS A 25 5.82 -10.90 3.46
CA HIS A 25 6.16 -10.71 2.05
C HIS A 25 6.53 -9.25 1.69
N VAL A 26 6.03 -8.25 2.42
CA VAL A 26 6.24 -6.83 2.07
C VAL A 26 7.51 -6.26 2.71
N PHE A 27 7.92 -6.79 3.86
CA PHE A 27 9.13 -6.38 4.55
C PHE A 27 10.32 -7.23 4.12
N ARG A 28 11.47 -6.59 3.97
CA ARG A 28 12.76 -7.25 3.80
C ARG A 28 13.24 -7.85 5.13
N PRO A 29 14.24 -8.75 5.10
CA PRO A 29 14.85 -9.29 6.32
C PRO A 29 15.44 -8.23 7.25
N ASP A 30 15.82 -7.06 6.74
CA ASP A 30 16.32 -5.92 7.52
C ASP A 30 15.20 -5.05 8.13
N GLY A 31 13.93 -5.45 7.96
CA GLY A 31 12.75 -4.73 8.44
C GLY A 31 12.38 -3.51 7.61
N THR A 32 13.08 -3.24 6.50
CA THR A 32 12.72 -2.17 5.57
C THR A 32 11.64 -2.62 4.60
N ARG A 33 10.89 -1.67 4.06
CA ARG A 33 9.90 -1.90 3.00
C ARG A 33 10.02 -0.85 1.93
N ARG A 34 9.46 -1.14 0.76
CA ARG A 34 9.38 -0.16 -0.32
C ARG A 34 8.37 0.94 0.04
N VAL A 35 8.82 2.19 0.02
CA VAL A 35 7.99 3.38 0.23
C VAL A 35 8.18 4.35 -0.94
N LEU A 36 7.16 5.14 -1.25
CA LEU A 36 7.32 6.23 -2.20
C LEU A 36 8.26 7.27 -1.61
N ARG A 37 9.16 7.84 -2.42
CA ARG A 37 10.02 8.93 -1.98
C ARG A 37 9.18 10.16 -1.70
N HIS A 38 9.42 10.76 -0.55
CA HIS A 38 8.80 12.00 -0.14
C HIS A 38 9.70 13.20 -0.41
N GLN A 39 9.08 14.33 -0.72
CA GLN A 39 9.69 15.64 -0.72
C GLN A 39 9.84 16.14 0.73
N ALA A 40 10.51 17.28 0.93
CA ALA A 40 10.72 17.86 2.26
C ALA A 40 9.42 18.18 3.02
N ASN A 41 8.31 18.36 2.29
CA ASN A 41 6.97 18.60 2.84
C ASN A 41 6.14 17.32 3.05
N LEU A 42 6.74 16.14 2.89
CA LEU A 42 6.12 14.81 2.99
C LEU A 42 5.21 14.41 1.81
N ASP A 43 5.09 15.25 0.78
CA ASP A 43 4.37 14.87 -0.45
C ASP A 43 5.17 13.83 -1.22
N CYS A 44 4.50 12.85 -1.84
CA CYS A 44 5.17 12.00 -2.80
C CYS A 44 5.52 12.78 -4.08
N THR A 45 6.50 12.31 -4.86
CA THR A 45 6.94 12.99 -6.10
C THR A 45 5.84 13.17 -7.17
N PHE A 46 4.69 12.49 -7.03
CA PHE A 46 3.56 12.57 -7.96
C PHE A 46 2.42 13.45 -7.44
N LEU A 47 2.47 13.88 -6.19
CA LEU A 47 1.45 14.73 -5.58
C LEU A 47 1.72 16.19 -5.89
N THR A 48 0.68 16.91 -6.30
CA THR A 48 0.70 18.35 -6.56
C THR A 48 -0.42 19.04 -5.78
N ALA A 49 -0.44 20.37 -5.80
CA ALA A 49 -1.52 21.15 -5.18
C ALA A 49 -2.93 20.81 -5.71
N THR A 50 -3.03 20.25 -6.91
CA THR A 50 -4.32 19.83 -7.52
C THR A 50 -4.57 18.32 -7.42
N GLY A 51 -3.74 17.59 -6.67
CA GLY A 51 -3.82 16.15 -6.50
C GLY A 51 -2.71 15.37 -7.21
N CYS A 52 -2.86 14.05 -7.24
CA CYS A 52 -1.87 13.16 -7.86
C CYS A 52 -1.92 13.27 -9.39
N VAL A 53 -0.76 13.49 -10.02
CA VAL A 53 -0.63 13.62 -11.48
C VAL A 53 -0.81 12.29 -12.22
N LEU A 54 -0.68 11.17 -11.52
CA LEU A 54 -0.89 9.86 -12.11
C LEU A 54 -2.39 9.61 -12.33
N PRO A 55 -2.81 9.17 -13.54
CA PRO A 55 -4.13 8.59 -13.76
C PRO A 55 -4.39 7.43 -12.80
N LEU A 56 -5.66 7.23 -12.40
CA LEU A 56 -6.03 6.26 -11.36
C LEU A 56 -5.51 4.84 -11.66
N GLU A 57 -5.63 4.42 -12.91
CA GLU A 57 -5.29 3.11 -13.44
C GLU A 57 -3.78 2.83 -13.51
N VAL A 58 -2.92 3.83 -13.31
CA VAL A 58 -1.46 3.65 -13.21
C VAL A 58 -0.89 3.98 -11.84
N ARG A 59 -1.72 4.45 -10.89
CA ARG A 59 -1.28 4.67 -9.50
C ARG A 59 -0.85 3.35 -8.85
N PRO A 60 0.06 3.34 -7.86
CA PRO A 60 0.30 2.15 -7.05
C PRO A 60 -1.00 1.62 -6.43
N LEU A 61 -1.18 0.30 -6.34
CA LEU A 61 -2.42 -0.31 -5.82
C LEU A 61 -2.78 0.17 -4.41
N ILE A 62 -1.78 0.33 -3.53
CA ILE A 62 -1.96 0.89 -2.19
C ILE A 62 -2.59 2.30 -2.24
N CYS A 63 -2.19 3.13 -3.22
CA CYS A 63 -2.75 4.47 -3.40
C CYS A 63 -4.17 4.44 -3.99
N ARG A 64 -4.56 3.40 -4.73
CA ARG A 64 -5.94 3.22 -5.24
C ARG A 64 -6.86 2.72 -4.14
N LEU A 65 -6.34 1.89 -3.24
CA LEU A 65 -7.08 1.34 -2.11
C LEU A 65 -7.32 2.37 -1.01
N HIS A 66 -6.41 3.31 -0.78
CA HIS A 66 -6.59 4.31 0.27
C HIS A 66 -7.84 5.18 0.04
N PRO A 67 -8.75 5.33 1.03
CA PRO A 67 -8.56 5.04 2.45
C PRO A 67 -9.27 3.77 2.95
N TRP A 68 -9.57 2.79 2.11
CA TRP A 68 -10.03 1.49 2.60
C TRP A 68 -8.99 0.86 3.53
N ALA A 69 -9.43 0.33 4.67
CA ALA A 69 -8.62 -0.62 5.44
C ALA A 69 -8.79 -2.03 4.83
N TYR A 70 -7.74 -2.84 4.90
CA TYR A 70 -7.73 -4.19 4.34
C TYR A 70 -6.67 -5.05 5.03
N THR A 71 -6.87 -6.37 4.98
CA THR A 71 -5.88 -7.41 5.30
C THR A 71 -5.87 -8.42 4.15
N ALA A 72 -5.06 -9.48 4.22
CA ALA A 72 -5.10 -10.57 3.24
C ALA A 72 -6.50 -11.18 3.04
N ASP A 73 -7.33 -11.18 4.08
CA ASP A 73 -8.68 -11.75 4.04
C ASP A 73 -9.70 -10.87 3.30
N GLY A 74 -9.40 -9.59 3.09
CA GLY A 74 -10.25 -8.71 2.31
C GLY A 74 -10.24 -7.24 2.73
N VAL A 75 -11.09 -6.49 2.04
CA VAL A 75 -11.38 -5.08 2.33
C VAL A 75 -12.33 -4.99 3.54
N GLN A 76 -11.99 -4.16 4.52
CA GLN A 76 -12.74 -3.95 5.75
C GLN A 76 -13.88 -2.92 5.55
N ASP A 77 -14.91 -2.97 6.39
CA ASP A 77 -16.06 -2.06 6.29
C ASP A 77 -15.76 -0.62 6.73
N ARG A 78 -14.68 -0.42 7.49
CA ARG A 78 -14.26 0.89 7.98
C ARG A 78 -13.05 1.39 7.20
N PRO A 79 -12.96 2.70 6.91
CA PRO A 79 -11.75 3.26 6.35
C PRO A 79 -10.60 3.16 7.36
N ALA A 80 -9.39 3.18 6.82
CA ALA A 80 -8.16 3.30 7.59
C ALA A 80 -8.21 4.55 8.50
N GLY A 81 -7.63 4.40 9.69
CA GLY A 81 -7.51 5.49 10.65
C GLY A 81 -6.73 6.69 10.09
N GLY A 82 -6.90 7.85 10.71
CA GLY A 82 -6.14 9.06 10.37
C GLY A 82 -6.74 9.93 9.26
N CYS A 83 -7.80 9.48 8.59
CA CYS A 83 -8.52 10.35 7.66
C CYS A 83 -9.28 11.46 8.41
N PRO A 84 -9.21 12.73 7.96
CA PRO A 84 -9.80 13.86 8.67
C PRO A 84 -11.32 13.95 8.46
N VAL A 85 -12.06 12.93 8.91
CA VAL A 85 -13.52 12.81 8.75
C VAL A 85 -14.29 13.98 9.38
N GLN A 86 -13.69 14.68 10.35
CA GLN A 86 -14.24 15.90 10.94
C GLN A 86 -14.39 17.07 9.95
N LEU A 87 -13.71 17.01 8.80
CA LEU A 87 -13.83 18.00 7.73
C LEU A 87 -15.00 17.71 6.78
N LEU A 88 -15.66 16.56 6.92
CA LEU A 88 -16.79 16.19 6.07
C LEU A 88 -18.07 16.93 6.50
N PRO A 89 -18.97 17.27 5.55
CA PRO A 89 -20.28 17.78 5.89
C PRO A 89 -21.06 16.78 6.78
N PRO A 90 -21.93 17.25 7.69
CA PRO A 90 -22.71 16.38 8.54
C PRO A 90 -23.49 15.32 7.74
N GLY A 91 -23.43 14.06 8.19
CA GLY A 91 -24.09 12.94 7.52
C GLY A 91 -23.40 12.41 6.26
N THR A 92 -22.22 12.93 5.91
CA THR A 92 -21.43 12.45 4.78
C THR A 92 -20.40 11.42 5.24
N GLU A 93 -20.40 10.24 4.61
CA GLU A 93 -19.39 9.21 4.82
C GLU A 93 -18.18 9.44 3.92
N LEU A 94 -16.97 9.18 4.44
CA LEU A 94 -15.70 9.47 3.74
C LEU A 94 -15.61 8.82 2.36
N LEU A 95 -15.89 7.52 2.27
CA LEU A 95 -15.74 6.75 1.03
C LEU A 95 -16.74 7.20 -0.04
N ARG A 96 -17.95 7.61 0.38
CA ARG A 96 -18.93 8.24 -0.50
C ARG A 96 -18.45 9.61 -0.98
N ALA A 97 -17.87 10.43 -0.11
CA ALA A 97 -17.35 11.75 -0.47
C ALA A 97 -16.21 11.67 -1.50
N LEU A 98 -15.44 10.57 -1.47
CA LEU A 98 -14.33 10.31 -2.39
C LEU A 98 -14.75 9.53 -3.65
N ASP A 99 -16.04 9.24 -3.82
CA ASP A 99 -16.58 8.41 -4.91
C ASP A 99 -15.89 7.04 -5.04
N MET A 100 -15.55 6.44 -3.90
CA MET A 100 -14.86 5.16 -3.84
C MET A 100 -15.85 4.03 -3.65
N ASN A 101 -15.91 3.12 -4.63
CA ASN A 101 -16.79 1.96 -4.57
C ASN A 101 -16.05 0.70 -4.07
N ARG A 102 -16.82 -0.19 -3.43
CA ARG A 102 -16.31 -1.43 -2.82
C ARG A 102 -15.82 -2.44 -3.87
N LEU A 103 -16.49 -2.54 -5.02
CA LEU A 103 -16.14 -3.51 -6.07
C LEU A 103 -14.75 -3.26 -6.66
N ASP A 104 -14.42 -2.01 -6.92
CA ASP A 104 -13.08 -1.62 -7.39
C ASP A 104 -12.03 -1.87 -6.31
N ALA A 105 -12.34 -1.60 -5.05
CA ALA A 105 -11.45 -1.87 -3.93
C ALA A 105 -11.16 -3.37 -3.80
N GLU A 106 -12.18 -4.23 -3.88
CA GLU A 106 -12.02 -5.69 -3.85
C GLU A 106 -11.18 -6.20 -5.04
N ARG A 107 -11.39 -5.64 -6.24
CA ARG A 107 -10.58 -5.98 -7.41
C ARG A 107 -9.11 -5.57 -7.23
N TRP A 108 -8.85 -4.35 -6.76
CA TRP A 108 -7.48 -3.88 -6.53
C TRP A 108 -6.80 -4.59 -5.36
N HIS A 109 -7.56 -4.98 -4.34
CA HIS A 109 -7.10 -5.79 -3.23
C HIS A 109 -6.65 -7.16 -3.71
N ALA A 110 -7.48 -7.87 -4.48
CA ALA A 110 -7.12 -9.16 -5.06
C ALA A 110 -5.86 -9.07 -5.92
N GLN A 111 -5.74 -8.01 -6.74
CA GLN A 111 -4.54 -7.76 -7.54
C GLN A 111 -3.30 -7.52 -6.66
N LEU A 112 -3.44 -6.75 -5.57
CA LEU A 112 -2.32 -6.42 -4.68
C LEU A 112 -1.73 -7.67 -4.04
N TYR A 113 -2.57 -8.54 -3.47
CA TYR A 113 -2.07 -9.76 -2.84
C TYR A 113 -1.55 -10.77 -3.86
N ALA A 114 -2.12 -10.82 -5.07
CA ALA A 114 -1.54 -11.61 -6.15
C ALA A 114 -0.11 -11.13 -6.49
N GLU A 115 0.11 -9.83 -6.67
CA GLU A 115 1.44 -9.26 -6.96
C GLU A 115 2.44 -9.48 -5.81
N ILE A 116 1.99 -9.38 -4.55
CA ILE A 116 2.82 -9.65 -3.37
C ILE A 116 3.32 -11.10 -3.39
N LEU A 117 2.42 -12.06 -3.61
CA LEU A 117 2.76 -13.49 -3.63
C LEU A 117 3.62 -13.89 -4.84
N GLU A 118 3.40 -13.28 -6.01
CA GLU A 118 4.21 -13.52 -7.21
C GLU A 118 5.64 -12.96 -7.10
N SER A 119 5.79 -11.83 -6.40
CA SER A 119 7.10 -11.18 -6.24
C SER A 119 8.11 -12.04 -5.45
N GLU A 120 7.65 -12.95 -4.59
CA GLU A 120 8.53 -13.91 -3.90
C GLU A 120 9.09 -15.00 -4.82
N SER A 121 8.27 -15.48 -5.76
CA SER A 121 8.64 -16.55 -6.70
C SER A 121 9.76 -16.10 -7.65
N SER A 122 9.80 -14.80 -7.98
CA SER A 122 10.86 -14.22 -8.81
C SER A 122 12.13 -13.90 -8.01
N ALA A 123 12.01 -13.43 -6.76
CA ALA A 123 13.17 -13.15 -5.89
C ALA A 123 13.95 -14.41 -5.48
N THR A 124 13.28 -15.56 -5.31
CA THR A 124 13.95 -16.85 -5.06
C THR A 124 14.65 -17.40 -6.30
N ALA A 125 14.15 -17.12 -7.51
CA ALA A 125 14.77 -17.56 -8.76
C ALA A 125 16.11 -16.83 -9.04
N GLU A 126 16.21 -15.53 -8.71
CA GLU A 126 17.45 -14.76 -8.88
C GLU A 126 18.53 -15.14 -7.84
N THR A 127 18.14 -15.52 -6.62
CA THR A 127 19.10 -15.90 -5.58
C THR A 127 19.71 -17.29 -5.83
N SER A 128 18.96 -18.23 -6.43
CA SER A 128 19.47 -19.56 -6.81
C SER A 128 20.45 -19.55 -7.99
N ALA A 129 20.47 -18.48 -8.80
CA ALA A 129 21.36 -18.40 -9.96
C ALA A 129 22.82 -18.01 -9.61
N THR A 130 23.11 -17.68 -8.34
CA THR A 130 24.45 -17.19 -7.92
C THR A 130 25.34 -18.28 -7.31
N CYS A 131 24.84 -19.51 -7.12
CA CYS A 131 25.59 -20.62 -6.51
C CYS A 131 25.89 -21.77 -7.48
N VAL A 132 26.49 -21.49 -8.64
CA VAL A 132 27.27 -22.50 -9.38
C VAL A 132 28.48 -21.81 -10.02
N SER A 133 29.59 -21.75 -9.29
CA SER A 133 30.97 -21.77 -9.81
C SER A 133 31.94 -21.72 -8.62
N ALA A 134 32.34 -22.91 -8.15
CA ALA A 134 33.57 -23.13 -7.40
C ALA A 134 34.28 -24.33 -8.03
#